data_AF-A0A1W6ZKX6-F1
#
_entry.id   AF-A0A1W6ZKX6-F1
#
_cell.length_a   1.000
_cell.length_b   1.000
_cell.length_c   1.000
_cell.angle_alpha   90.00
_cell.angle_beta   90.00
_cell.angle_gamma   90.00
#
_symmetry.space_group_name_H-M   'P 1'
#
loop_
_entity.id
_entity.type
_entity.pdbx_description
1 polymer ?
#
loop_
_entity_poly.entity_id
_entity_poly.type
_entity_poly.pdbx_seq_one_letter_code
_entity_poly.pdbx_strand_id
1 'polypeptide(L)'
;MRADCKDTRRKRRASFSRQARWSVAYAALFIVRFLSTADAQADSVRILYVLEAGTYKAETANNVPTAGTTGLVNFVRKVELLERTTNVAARRGARFGLRYLVEGLPGTAVDITFVLRFPPSGLRDPVTGQRHWRNTHSKSVPVGIPLYREYQLEHDWEVVPGIWRFEFWHAGLKFGEQAFCLYSVPDSNDGGGSIVHDQECANDLVS
;
A
#
# COMPACT_ATOMS: atom_id res chain seq x y z
N MET A 1 28.65 -30.73 -102.55
CA MET A 1 30.01 -30.82 -101.96
C MET A 1 30.27 -29.53 -101.20
N ARG A 2 30.37 -29.56 -99.86
CA ARG A 2 31.62 -29.72 -99.08
C ARG A 2 32.57 -28.55 -99.35
N ALA A 3 33.09 -27.80 -98.37
CA ALA A 3 33.60 -28.14 -97.05
C ALA A 3 33.35 -26.95 -96.07
N ASP A 4 33.08 -27.13 -94.77
CA ASP A 4 34.07 -27.33 -93.66
C ASP A 4 34.94 -26.07 -93.44
N CYS A 5 35.38 -25.62 -92.26
CA CYS A 5 35.64 -26.28 -90.99
C CYS A 5 35.95 -25.21 -89.89
N LYS A 6 35.49 -25.49 -88.67
CA LYS A 6 36.13 -25.38 -87.34
C LYS A 6 36.88 -24.13 -86.80
N ASP A 7 36.49 -23.86 -85.54
CA ASP A 7 37.32 -23.63 -84.34
C ASP A 7 37.96 -22.23 -84.23
N THR A 8 37.74 -21.42 -83.20
CA THR A 8 38.42 -21.58 -81.90
C THR A 8 38.04 -20.49 -80.89
N ARG A 9 37.94 -20.90 -79.62
CA ARG A 9 38.50 -20.30 -78.39
C ARG A 9 38.22 -18.82 -78.00
N ARG A 10 37.79 -18.75 -76.73
CA ARG A 10 38.41 -18.03 -75.57
C ARG A 10 37.96 -16.60 -75.23
N LYS A 11 37.77 -16.49 -73.90
CA LYS A 11 38.11 -15.38 -72.98
C LYS A 11 37.14 -14.20 -73.03
N ARG A 12 36.89 -13.44 -71.96
CA ARG A 12 37.06 -13.53 -70.49
C ARG A 12 36.45 -12.21 -70.01
N ARG A 13 35.90 -12.24 -68.80
CA ARG A 13 35.88 -11.15 -67.80
C ARG A 13 34.92 -9.97 -68.00
N ALA A 14 34.09 -9.88 -66.95
CA ALA A 14 33.87 -8.71 -66.11
C ALA A 14 33.28 -7.47 -66.80
N SER A 15 31.95 -7.39 -66.74
CA SER A 15 31.23 -6.13 -66.79
C SER A 15 31.13 -5.58 -65.35
N PHE A 16 31.86 -4.50 -65.10
CA PHE A 16 31.64 -3.60 -63.98
C PHE A 16 31.47 -2.21 -64.61
N SER A 17 30.23 -1.74 -64.77
CA SER A 17 29.97 -0.31 -64.99
C SER A 17 28.52 0.00 -64.66
N ARG A 18 28.30 0.79 -63.59
CA ARG A 18 27.96 2.23 -63.65
C ARG A 18 26.49 2.45 -64.04
N GLN A 19 25.66 2.74 -63.04
CA GLN A 19 25.22 4.10 -62.69
C GLN A 19 24.35 4.78 -63.76
N ALA A 20 23.05 4.89 -63.49
CA ALA A 20 22.17 6.02 -63.85
C ALA A 20 20.83 5.79 -63.13
N ARG A 21 20.60 6.37 -61.94
CA ARG A 21 20.09 7.72 -61.65
C ARG A 21 18.55 7.83 -61.74
N TRP A 22 17.94 8.14 -60.58
CA TRP A 22 16.80 9.07 -60.36
C TRP A 22 15.42 8.54 -60.78
N SER A 23 14.32 8.61 -60.04
CA SER A 23 13.88 9.22 -58.77
C SER A 23 12.51 8.57 -58.43
N VAL A 24 12.08 8.63 -57.17
CA VAL A 24 10.69 8.92 -56.70
C VAL A 24 10.56 8.40 -55.26
N ALA A 25 10.17 9.31 -54.37
CA ALA A 25 9.95 9.12 -52.96
C ALA A 25 8.69 8.27 -52.66
N TYR A 26 8.62 7.82 -51.40
CA TYR A 26 7.49 7.23 -50.66
C TYR A 26 7.32 5.69 -50.71
N ALA A 27 7.66 5.05 -49.59
CA ALA A 27 6.85 3.96 -49.02
C ALA A 27 7.10 3.86 -47.51
N ALA A 28 6.23 4.59 -46.80
CA ALA A 28 5.81 4.49 -45.41
C ALA A 28 6.49 3.46 -44.48
N LEU A 29 7.14 4.05 -43.48
CA LEU A 29 7.45 3.55 -42.15
C LEU A 29 6.21 2.88 -41.49
N PHE A 30 6.07 1.56 -41.55
CA PHE A 30 5.11 0.82 -40.71
C PHE A 30 5.71 0.57 -39.32
N ILE A 31 5.91 1.64 -38.55
CA ILE A 31 6.02 1.50 -37.08
C ILE A 31 4.58 1.37 -36.59
N VAL A 32 4.10 0.13 -36.47
CA VAL A 32 2.89 -0.16 -35.69
C VAL A 32 3.21 0.24 -34.26
N ARG A 33 2.82 1.46 -33.90
CA ARG A 33 2.74 1.87 -32.51
C ARG A 33 1.68 0.98 -31.88
N PHE A 34 2.12 0.02 -31.08
CA PHE A 34 1.31 -0.47 -29.98
C PHE A 34 0.96 0.76 -29.14
N LEU A 35 -0.21 1.34 -29.41
CA LEU A 35 -0.90 2.15 -28.43
C LEU A 35 -1.24 1.15 -27.32
N SER A 36 -0.36 1.07 -26.32
CA SER A 36 -0.77 0.64 -25.00
C SER A 36 -1.88 1.60 -24.59
N THR A 37 -3.12 1.20 -24.81
CA THR A 37 -4.24 1.74 -24.06
C THR A 37 -3.96 1.32 -22.62
N ALA A 38 -3.24 2.17 -21.89
CA ALA A 38 -3.30 2.13 -20.44
C ALA A 38 -4.80 2.25 -20.15
N ASP A 39 -5.42 1.16 -19.71
CA ASP A 39 -6.74 1.22 -19.12
C ASP A 39 -6.62 2.25 -18.01
N ALA A 40 -7.15 3.44 -18.25
CA ALA A 40 -7.48 4.37 -17.20
C ALA A 40 -8.61 3.70 -16.43
N GLN A 41 -8.27 2.73 -15.59
CA GLN A 41 -9.16 2.30 -14.51
C GLN A 41 -9.52 3.60 -13.80
N ALA A 42 -10.77 4.02 -13.99
CA ALA A 42 -11.28 5.24 -13.41
C ALA A 42 -10.96 5.16 -11.92
N ASP A 43 -10.10 6.07 -11.45
CA ASP A 43 -9.64 6.11 -10.07
C ASP A 43 -10.87 6.19 -9.17
N SER A 44 -11.20 5.05 -8.58
CA SER A 44 -12.50 4.81 -7.96
C SER A 44 -12.50 5.25 -6.51
N VAL A 45 -11.33 5.54 -5.94
CA VAL A 45 -11.15 6.01 -4.56
C VAL A 45 -10.67 7.45 -4.62
N ARG A 46 -11.40 8.35 -3.97
CA ARG A 46 -11.07 9.78 -3.99
C ARG A 46 -10.67 10.31 -2.63
N ILE A 47 -11.44 9.97 -1.60
CA ILE A 47 -11.29 10.56 -0.27
C ILE A 47 -11.57 9.51 0.81
N LEU A 48 -10.77 9.54 1.88
CA LEU A 48 -11.07 8.87 3.14
C LEU A 48 -11.69 9.88 4.11
N TYR A 49 -12.90 9.62 4.58
CA TYR A 49 -13.47 10.38 5.70
C TYR A 49 -13.33 9.59 6.98
N VAL A 50 -12.66 10.16 7.99
CA VAL A 50 -12.66 9.63 9.34
C VAL A 50 -13.93 10.12 10.04
N LEU A 51 -14.87 9.21 10.31
CA LEU A 51 -16.13 9.52 11.00
C LEU A 51 -15.91 9.65 12.51
N GLU A 52 -15.00 8.84 13.03
CA GLU A 52 -14.56 8.86 14.43
C GLU A 52 -13.24 8.14 14.61
N ALA A 53 -12.42 8.66 15.51
CA ALA A 53 -11.17 8.07 15.97
C ALA A 53 -11.20 8.03 17.49
N GLY A 54 -10.74 6.92 18.08
CA GLY A 54 -10.91 6.72 19.50
C GLY A 54 -10.47 5.38 20.04
N THR A 55 -10.82 5.17 21.30
CA THR A 55 -10.73 3.86 21.97
C THR A 55 -12.04 3.10 21.81
N TYR A 56 -11.96 1.78 21.74
CA TYR A 56 -13.11 0.94 21.42
C TYR A 56 -13.20 -0.29 22.31
N LYS A 57 -14.42 -0.81 22.39
CA LYS A 57 -14.74 -2.16 22.83
C LYS A 57 -15.33 -2.93 21.66
N ALA A 58 -14.99 -4.22 21.55
CA ALA A 58 -15.53 -5.13 20.55
C ALA A 58 -15.32 -6.59 20.98
N GLU A 59 -16.08 -7.50 20.41
CA GLU A 59 -15.89 -8.94 20.58
C GLU A 59 -15.18 -9.52 19.36
N THR A 60 -14.08 -10.26 19.56
CA THR A 60 -13.44 -11.03 18.49
C THR A 60 -14.36 -12.18 18.11
N ALA A 61 -14.88 -12.16 16.89
CA ALA A 61 -15.73 -13.22 16.36
C ALA A 61 -14.89 -14.36 15.78
N ASN A 62 -13.88 -14.01 14.97
CA ASN A 62 -12.93 -14.94 14.34
C ASN A 62 -11.58 -14.25 14.19
N ASN A 63 -10.53 -15.02 13.89
CA ASN A 63 -9.21 -14.50 13.57
C ASN A 63 -8.56 -15.32 12.44
N VAL A 64 -7.72 -14.67 11.63
CA VAL A 64 -7.10 -15.31 10.45
C VAL A 64 -5.63 -14.90 10.36
N PRO A 65 -4.69 -15.86 10.22
CA PRO A 65 -3.31 -15.55 9.91
C PRO A 65 -3.23 -14.80 8.57
N THR A 66 -2.63 -13.62 8.56
CA THR A 66 -2.54 -12.78 7.36
C THR A 66 -1.08 -12.43 7.08
N ALA A 67 -0.63 -12.60 5.85
CA ALA A 67 0.73 -12.26 5.48
C ALA A 67 0.97 -10.74 5.67
N GLY A 68 2.10 -10.39 6.27
CA GLY A 68 2.47 -8.99 6.51
C GLY A 68 1.95 -8.40 7.83
N THR A 69 1.31 -9.18 8.70
CA THR A 69 0.92 -8.77 10.05
C THR A 69 1.74 -9.46 11.14
N THR A 70 1.97 -8.79 12.28
CA THR A 70 2.66 -9.29 13.49
C THR A 70 1.91 -10.37 14.26
N GLY A 71 0.81 -10.87 13.71
CA GLY A 71 -0.11 -11.78 14.38
C GLY A 71 -1.34 -12.05 13.52
N LEU A 72 -2.44 -12.42 14.16
CA LEU A 72 -3.70 -12.69 13.49
C LEU A 72 -4.45 -11.39 13.19
N VAL A 73 -5.20 -11.36 12.09
CA VAL A 73 -6.19 -10.30 11.84
C VAL A 73 -7.50 -10.72 12.48
N ASN A 74 -7.97 -9.94 13.45
CA ASN A 74 -9.23 -10.16 14.14
C ASN A 74 -10.41 -9.59 13.35
N PHE A 75 -11.43 -10.42 13.15
CA PHE A 75 -12.74 -10.00 12.71
C PHE A 75 -13.61 -9.79 13.93
N VAL A 76 -14.02 -8.54 14.16
CA VAL A 76 -14.73 -8.15 15.37
C VAL A 76 -16.19 -7.82 15.10
N ARG A 77 -17.02 -7.93 16.14
CA ARG A 77 -18.44 -7.55 16.17
C ARG A 77 -18.76 -6.74 17.42
N LYS A 78 -19.97 -6.17 17.48
CA LYS A 78 -20.43 -5.30 18.59
C LYS A 78 -19.42 -4.20 18.92
N VAL A 79 -18.96 -3.52 17.87
CA VAL A 79 -17.98 -2.44 18.00
C VAL A 79 -18.66 -1.24 18.64
N GLU A 80 -18.11 -0.77 19.74
CA GLU A 80 -18.58 0.36 20.53
C GLU A 80 -17.42 1.33 20.74
N LEU A 81 -17.66 2.60 20.43
CA LEU A 81 -16.71 3.66 20.71
C LEU A 81 -16.82 3.99 22.21
N LEU A 82 -15.71 3.87 22.94
CA LEU A 82 -15.66 4.22 24.35
C LEU A 82 -15.35 5.71 24.55
N GLU A 83 -14.40 6.23 23.77
CA GLU A 83 -13.95 7.61 23.88
C GLU A 83 -13.44 8.11 22.52
N ARG A 84 -13.86 9.32 22.11
CA ARG A 84 -13.28 10.03 20.96
C ARG A 84 -11.98 10.69 21.37
N THR A 85 -10.86 10.13 20.95
CA THR A 85 -9.52 10.60 21.32
C THR A 85 -8.46 10.07 20.35
N THR A 86 -7.37 10.81 20.20
CA THR A 86 -6.14 10.33 19.56
C THR A 86 -5.04 10.04 20.58
N ASN A 87 -5.28 10.30 21.87
CA ASN A 87 -4.38 9.99 22.97
C ASN A 87 -4.87 8.74 23.69
N VAL A 88 -4.08 7.67 23.67
CA VAL A 88 -4.46 6.35 24.16
C VAL A 88 -3.44 5.91 25.20
N ALA A 89 -3.93 5.47 26.37
CA ALA A 89 -3.08 4.82 27.35
C ALA A 89 -2.46 3.54 26.77
N ALA A 90 -1.13 3.46 26.73
CA ALA A 90 -0.39 2.26 26.32
C ALA A 90 -0.51 1.20 27.43
N ARG A 91 -1.55 0.37 27.34
CA ARG A 91 -1.79 -0.75 28.27
C ARG A 91 -2.26 -1.98 27.51
N ARG A 92 -1.88 -3.17 27.98
CA ARG A 92 -2.38 -4.41 27.39
C ARG A 92 -3.91 -4.43 27.39
N GLY A 93 -4.47 -4.87 26.27
CA GLY A 93 -5.90 -4.90 25.99
C GLY A 93 -6.47 -3.58 25.49
N ALA A 94 -5.70 -2.47 25.48
CA ALA A 94 -6.15 -1.25 24.84
C ALA A 94 -6.45 -1.51 23.36
N ARG A 95 -7.62 -1.08 22.93
CA ARG A 95 -8.07 -1.15 21.55
C ARG A 95 -8.38 0.26 21.07
N PHE A 96 -7.77 0.62 19.95
CA PHE A 96 -7.88 1.94 19.35
C PHE A 96 -7.96 1.83 17.84
N GLY A 97 -8.59 2.82 17.23
CA GLY A 97 -8.86 2.78 15.80
C GLY A 97 -9.85 3.82 15.37
N LEU A 98 -10.49 3.57 14.23
CA LEU A 98 -11.37 4.53 13.60
C LEU A 98 -12.51 3.86 12.83
N ARG A 99 -13.66 4.54 12.79
CA ARG A 99 -14.65 4.33 11.74
C ARG A 99 -14.40 5.33 10.61
N TYR A 100 -14.48 4.82 9.39
CA TYR A 100 -14.18 5.60 8.20
C TYR A 100 -15.15 5.29 7.07
N LEU A 101 -15.22 6.20 6.11
CA LEU A 101 -15.96 6.05 4.87
C LEU A 101 -14.99 6.24 3.71
N VAL A 102 -15.03 5.34 2.74
CA VAL A 102 -14.31 5.49 1.48
C VAL A 102 -15.29 6.11 0.48
N GLU A 103 -14.97 7.31 0.00
CA GLU A 103 -15.73 7.96 -1.07
C GLU A 103 -15.14 7.61 -2.43
N GLY A 104 -16.05 7.36 -3.37
CA GLY A 104 -15.73 6.79 -4.66
C GLY A 104 -16.97 6.59 -5.52
N LEU A 105 -16.84 5.77 -6.56
CA LEU A 105 -18.00 5.35 -7.36
C LEU A 105 -18.96 4.49 -6.51
N PRO A 106 -20.23 4.88 -6.33
CA PRO A 106 -21.17 4.10 -5.54
C PRO A 106 -21.41 2.70 -6.09
N GLY A 107 -21.62 1.72 -5.20
CA GLY A 107 -21.95 0.34 -5.58
C GLY A 107 -20.75 -0.49 -6.04
N THR A 108 -19.54 0.05 -6.01
CA THR A 108 -18.31 -0.70 -6.29
C THR A 108 -17.61 -1.14 -4.99
N ALA A 109 -16.72 -2.11 -5.13
CA ALA A 109 -15.72 -2.44 -4.13
C ALA A 109 -14.34 -2.03 -4.65
N VAL A 110 -13.47 -1.62 -3.74
CA VAL A 110 -12.14 -1.11 -4.04
C VAL A 110 -11.10 -1.83 -3.19
N ASP A 111 -9.98 -2.20 -3.81
CA ASP A 111 -8.89 -2.83 -3.11
C ASP A 111 -8.06 -1.78 -2.38
N ILE A 112 -8.06 -1.87 -1.05
CA ILE A 112 -7.28 -0.99 -0.18
C ILE A 112 -6.20 -1.82 0.49
N THR A 113 -5.00 -1.25 0.53
CA THR A 113 -3.92 -1.73 1.39
C THR A 113 -3.90 -0.89 2.65
N PHE A 114 -4.10 -1.54 3.79
CA PHE A 114 -3.98 -0.94 5.11
C PHE A 114 -2.56 -1.12 5.60
N VAL A 115 -1.92 -0.03 6.01
CA VAL A 115 -0.62 -0.05 6.66
C VAL A 115 -0.77 0.56 8.05
N LEU A 116 -0.56 -0.24 9.09
CA LEU A 116 -0.38 0.29 10.43
C LEU A 116 1.12 0.43 10.68
N ARG A 117 1.62 1.65 10.77
CA ARG A 117 2.99 1.93 11.17
C ARG A 117 3.08 1.95 12.69
N PHE A 118 4.07 1.25 13.20
CA PHE A 118 4.41 1.26 14.61
C PHE A 118 5.32 2.45 14.93
N PRO A 119 5.50 2.77 16.22
CA PRO A 119 6.47 3.78 16.64
C PRO A 119 7.88 3.50 16.10
N PRO A 120 8.76 4.51 16.00
CA PRO A 120 10.13 4.33 15.51
C PRO A 120 10.96 3.31 16.29
N SER A 121 10.59 3.01 17.54
CA SER A 121 11.16 1.95 18.37
C SER A 121 10.73 0.55 17.94
N GLY A 122 9.54 0.42 17.33
CA GLY A 122 9.01 -0.80 16.74
C GLY A 122 8.64 -1.85 17.75
N LEU A 123 7.97 -2.90 17.26
CA LEU A 123 7.52 -3.99 18.11
C LEU A 123 8.49 -5.16 18.00
N ARG A 124 9.05 -5.59 19.13
CA ARG A 124 9.98 -6.72 19.18
C ARG A 124 9.24 -7.96 19.68
N ASP A 125 9.00 -8.90 18.79
CA ASP A 125 8.43 -10.20 19.16
C ASP A 125 9.48 -11.00 19.94
N PRO A 126 9.23 -11.35 21.22
CA PRO A 126 10.17 -12.09 22.04
C PRO A 126 10.31 -13.57 21.62
N VAL A 127 9.31 -14.13 20.91
CA VAL A 127 9.31 -15.53 20.46
C VAL A 127 10.21 -15.70 19.25
N THR A 128 10.06 -14.83 18.24
CA THR A 128 10.84 -14.91 17.00
C THR A 128 12.12 -14.08 17.05
N GLY A 129 12.21 -13.13 18.00
CA GLY A 129 13.29 -12.15 18.09
C GLY A 129 13.20 -11.06 17.02
N GLN A 130 12.22 -11.12 16.11
CA GLN A 130 12.07 -10.16 15.03
C GLN A 130 11.55 -8.82 15.54
N ARG A 131 11.96 -7.76 14.85
CA ARG A 131 11.42 -6.42 15.06
C ARG A 131 10.57 -6.02 13.88
N HIS A 132 9.34 -5.64 14.18
CA HIS A 132 8.36 -5.19 13.20
C HIS A 132 8.24 -3.68 13.27
N TRP A 133 8.12 -3.07 12.08
CA TRP A 133 7.96 -1.62 11.91
C TRP A 133 6.58 -1.24 11.41
N ARG A 134 5.86 -2.21 10.86
CA ARG A 134 4.51 -2.04 10.35
C ARG A 134 3.78 -3.37 10.25
N ASN A 135 2.46 -3.28 10.23
CA ASN A 135 1.56 -4.30 9.71
C ASN A 135 0.98 -3.85 8.38
N THR A 136 0.92 -4.77 7.41
CA THR A 136 0.37 -4.52 6.08
C THR A 136 -0.54 -5.66 5.67
N HIS A 137 -1.73 -5.34 5.19
CA HIS A 137 -2.62 -6.30 4.54
C HIS A 137 -3.61 -5.56 3.63
N SER A 138 -4.15 -6.28 2.66
CA SER A 138 -5.07 -5.72 1.67
C SER A 138 -6.45 -6.36 1.79
N LYS A 139 -7.49 -5.57 1.48
CA LYS A 139 -8.87 -6.06 1.44
C LYS A 139 -9.66 -5.27 0.39
N SER A 140 -10.56 -5.96 -0.30
CA SER A 140 -11.60 -5.32 -1.08
C SER A 140 -12.69 -4.81 -0.14
N VAL A 141 -12.99 -3.51 -0.18
CA VAL A 141 -14.01 -2.90 0.68
C VAL A 141 -15.07 -2.18 -0.15
N PRO A 142 -16.34 -2.15 0.30
CA PRO A 142 -17.38 -1.40 -0.38
C PRO A 142 -17.17 0.11 -0.25
N VAL A 143 -17.45 0.84 -1.33
CA VAL A 143 -17.48 2.31 -1.35
C VAL A 143 -18.81 2.81 -0.76
N GLY A 144 -18.77 3.93 -0.03
CA GLY A 144 -19.96 4.60 0.48
C GLY A 144 -20.63 3.92 1.69
N ILE A 145 -19.99 2.89 2.26
CA ILE A 145 -20.45 2.23 3.49
C ILE A 145 -19.46 2.52 4.62
N PRO A 146 -19.92 2.91 5.83
CA PRO A 146 -19.04 3.04 6.98
C PRO A 146 -18.35 1.71 7.33
N LEU A 147 -17.03 1.78 7.46
CA LEU A 147 -16.14 0.67 7.77
C LEU A 147 -15.41 0.94 9.08
N TYR A 148 -14.81 -0.10 9.64
CA TYR A 148 -14.10 -0.03 10.91
C TYR A 148 -12.73 -0.65 10.82
N ARG A 149 -11.74 0.01 11.44
CA ARG A 149 -10.35 -0.44 11.51
C ARG A 149 -9.79 -0.19 12.90
N GLU A 150 -9.08 -1.17 13.43
CA GLU A 150 -8.49 -1.11 14.76
C GLU A 150 -7.10 -1.75 14.84
N TYR A 151 -6.48 -1.55 16.00
CA TYR A 151 -5.45 -2.38 16.58
C TYR A 151 -5.78 -2.62 18.06
N GLN A 152 -5.49 -3.83 18.55
CA GLN A 152 -5.57 -4.17 19.97
C GLN A 152 -4.19 -4.61 20.44
N LEU A 153 -3.75 -4.08 21.58
CA LEU A 153 -2.50 -4.49 22.22
C LEU A 153 -2.72 -5.82 22.96
N GLU A 154 -2.60 -6.95 22.27
CA GLU A 154 -2.89 -8.28 22.82
C GLU A 154 -1.75 -8.82 23.68
N HIS A 155 -0.51 -8.43 23.36
CA HIS A 155 0.70 -8.88 24.02
C HIS A 155 1.45 -7.73 24.73
N ASP A 156 2.22 -8.08 25.77
CA ASP A 156 3.01 -7.10 26.54
C ASP A 156 4.05 -6.39 25.66
N TRP A 157 4.63 -7.09 24.67
CA TRP A 157 5.60 -6.53 23.74
C TRP A 157 5.01 -5.58 22.69
N GLU A 158 3.68 -5.51 22.60
CA GLU A 158 2.97 -4.53 21.76
C GLU A 158 2.70 -3.22 22.51
N VAL A 159 2.87 -3.21 23.83
CA VAL A 159 2.68 -2.03 24.68
C VAL A 159 3.88 -1.09 24.52
N VAL A 160 3.90 -0.37 23.40
CA VAL A 160 4.98 0.53 23.01
C VAL A 160 4.42 1.94 22.83
N PRO A 161 4.79 2.89 23.71
CA PRO A 161 4.47 4.30 23.56
C PRO A 161 5.03 4.91 22.26
N GLY A 162 4.42 6.01 21.84
CA GLY A 162 4.80 6.76 20.64
C GLY A 162 3.66 6.87 19.63
N ILE A 163 3.99 7.33 18.43
CA ILE A 163 3.01 7.55 17.37
C ILE A 163 2.74 6.26 16.58
N TRP A 164 1.47 5.86 16.55
CA TRP A 164 0.94 4.79 15.71
C TRP A 164 0.14 5.40 14.57
N ARG A 165 0.43 5.03 13.31
CA ARG A 165 -0.25 5.61 12.13
C ARG A 165 -0.99 4.55 11.33
N PHE A 166 -2.30 4.71 11.19
CA PHE A 166 -3.10 3.99 10.22
C PHE A 166 -3.01 4.72 8.88
N GLU A 167 -2.55 4.04 7.84
CA GLU A 167 -2.50 4.56 6.47
C GLU A 167 -3.38 3.72 5.55
N PHE A 168 -3.99 4.39 4.59
CA PHE A 168 -4.90 3.82 3.61
C PHE A 168 -4.35 4.09 2.21
N TRP A 169 -4.08 3.01 1.48
CA TRP A 169 -3.43 3.05 0.18
C TRP A 169 -4.30 2.40 -0.90
N HIS A 170 -4.39 3.02 -2.07
CA HIS A 170 -5.05 2.48 -3.26
C HIS A 170 -4.16 2.73 -4.48
N ALA A 171 -3.97 1.72 -5.34
CA ALA A 171 -3.13 1.82 -6.54
C ALA A 171 -1.72 2.41 -6.29
N GLY A 172 -1.14 2.15 -5.11
CA GLY A 172 0.19 2.67 -4.72
C GLY A 172 0.21 4.12 -4.19
N LEU A 173 -0.93 4.80 -4.14
CA LEU A 173 -1.09 6.14 -3.59
C LEU A 173 -1.71 6.09 -2.20
N LYS A 174 -1.15 6.85 -1.25
CA LYS A 174 -1.77 7.08 0.06
C LYS A 174 -2.87 8.13 -0.11
N PHE A 175 -4.09 7.78 0.26
CA PHE A 175 -5.25 8.68 0.13
C PHE A 175 -5.89 9.04 1.48
N GLY A 176 -5.36 8.52 2.59
CA GLY A 176 -5.77 8.91 3.92
C GLY A 176 -4.87 8.34 5.00
N GLU A 177 -4.88 8.99 6.17
CA GLU A 177 -4.21 8.52 7.37
C GLU A 177 -4.93 8.96 8.65
N GLN A 178 -4.68 8.25 9.74
CA GLN A 178 -5.05 8.64 11.10
C GLN A 178 -3.94 8.23 12.06
N ALA A 179 -3.47 9.19 12.86
CA ALA A 179 -2.44 8.96 13.88
C ALA A 179 -3.06 8.88 15.29
N PHE A 180 -2.43 8.06 16.15
CA PHE A 180 -2.70 7.96 17.58
C PHE A 180 -1.40 8.11 18.34
N CYS A 181 -1.40 8.93 19.38
CA CYS A 181 -0.39 8.94 20.41
C CYS A 181 -0.73 7.87 21.44
N LEU A 182 0.16 6.90 21.62
CA LEU A 182 0.12 6.02 22.77
C LEU A 182 1.08 6.54 23.83
N TYR A 183 0.57 6.87 25.02
CA TYR A 183 1.38 7.41 26.12
C TYR A 183 1.57 6.37 27.23
N SER A 184 2.72 6.43 27.88
CA SER A 184 3.03 5.60 29.04
C SER A 184 2.09 5.92 30.20
N VAL A 185 1.48 4.91 30.81
CA VAL A 185 0.76 5.08 32.08
C VAL A 185 1.71 4.67 33.21
N PRO A 186 1.99 5.55 34.18
CA PRO A 186 2.76 5.15 35.36
C PRO A 186 2.04 4.01 36.10
N ASP A 187 2.77 2.97 36.48
CA ASP A 187 2.22 1.93 37.34
C ASP A 187 1.81 2.55 38.68
N SER A 188 0.58 2.29 39.12
CA SER A 188 -0.04 2.91 40.31
C SER A 188 0.60 2.53 41.65
N ASN A 189 1.76 1.87 41.65
CA ASN A 189 2.47 1.42 42.85
C ASN A 189 3.65 2.32 43.25
N ASP A 190 4.07 3.26 42.42
CA ASP A 190 5.11 4.22 42.78
C ASP A 190 4.47 5.60 43.01
N GLY A 191 4.27 5.93 44.28
CA GLY A 191 3.71 7.21 44.71
C GLY A 191 4.49 8.38 44.11
N GLY A 192 3.83 9.15 43.24
CA GLY A 192 4.35 10.41 42.73
C GLY A 192 5.09 10.35 41.38
N GLY A 193 4.55 9.65 40.39
CA GLY A 193 5.04 9.72 39.00
C GLY A 193 4.19 10.65 38.14
N SER A 194 4.72 11.82 37.80
CA SER A 194 4.16 12.72 36.78
C SER A 194 3.88 11.96 35.48
N ILE A 195 2.75 12.26 34.82
CA ILE A 195 2.50 11.84 33.43
C ILE A 195 3.73 12.28 32.64
N VAL A 196 4.56 11.33 32.21
CA VAL A 196 5.65 11.64 31.30
C VAL A 196 4.93 11.99 30.00
N HIS A 197 4.84 13.29 29.75
CA HIS A 197 4.37 13.82 28.49
C HIS A 197 5.45 13.43 27.48
N ASP A 198 5.32 12.23 26.91
CA ASP A 198 6.19 11.72 25.87
C ASP A 198 6.19 12.78 24.75
N GLN A 199 7.26 13.59 24.67
CA GLN A 199 7.36 14.78 23.82
C GLN A 199 7.12 14.49 22.32
N GLU A 200 7.19 13.21 21.94
CA GLU A 200 6.91 12.68 20.61
C GLU A 200 5.43 12.82 20.21
N CYS A 201 4.51 12.82 21.19
CA CYS A 201 3.08 12.92 20.93
C CYS A 201 2.55 14.34 20.67
N ALA A 202 3.26 15.36 21.18
CA ALA A 202 2.79 16.74 21.17
C ALA A 202 2.99 17.47 19.82
N ASN A 203 3.94 17.00 19.00
CA ASN A 203 4.37 17.74 17.80
C ASN A 203 3.76 17.23 16.48
N ASP A 204 3.20 16.02 16.46
CA ASP A 204 2.93 15.27 15.23
C ASP A 204 1.44 15.09 14.88
N LEU A 205 0.53 15.55 15.74
CA LEU A 205 -0.93 15.39 15.58
C LEU A 205 -1.64 16.66 15.07
N VAL A 206 -0.90 17.72 14.70
CA VAL A 206 -1.44 19.05 14.31
C VAL A 206 -1.16 19.37 12.84
N SER A 207 -1.13 18.39 11.94
CA SER A 207 -0.99 18.63 10.49
C SER A 207 -2.18 18.11 9.70
#